data_AF-X1F5Q9-F1
#
_entry.id   AF-X1F5Q9-F1
#
_cell.length_a   1.000
_cell.length_b   1.000
_cell.length_c   1.000
_cell.angle_alpha   90.00
_cell.angle_beta   90.00
_cell.angle_gamma   90.00
#
_symmetry.space_group_name_H-M   'P 1'
#
loop_
_entity.id
_entity.type
_entity.pdbx_description
1 polymer ?
#
loop_
_entity_poly.entity_id
_entity_poly.type
_entity_poly.pdbx_seq_one_letter_code
_entity_poly.pdbx_strand_id
1 'polypeptide(L)'
;EGERKALEISDIMGVEFTASMEKKVVQVHCRGGQGRSEYEFAYSGVNDCNALYELFGGNKVCKLGCLGLGSCIKVCPVEAIDYDREGLVWVNKEKCISCGKCIEVCPTGVMLLVPYEADYIVACSSTDKGAKVRKYCSGKDRPVPYTGMDGTAVHIPIT
;
A
#
# COMPACT_ATOMS: atom_id res chain seq x y z
N GLU A 1 -18.06 22.45 -7.50
CA GLU A 1 -17.57 23.55 -6.64
C GLU A 1 -16.04 23.62 -6.59
N GLY A 2 -15.32 22.50 -6.49
CA GLY A 2 -13.85 22.46 -6.43
C GLY A 2 -13.12 23.06 -7.65
N GLU A 3 -13.58 22.76 -8.87
CA GLU A 3 -12.93 23.27 -10.10
C GLU A 3 -12.95 24.80 -10.20
N ARG A 4 -14.07 25.44 -9.84
CA ARG A 4 -14.17 26.91 -9.87
C ARG A 4 -13.21 27.56 -8.86
N LYS A 5 -13.11 27.00 -7.65
CA LYS A 5 -12.16 27.46 -6.62
C LYS A 5 -10.71 27.24 -7.06
N ALA A 6 -10.42 26.14 -7.77
CA ALA A 6 -9.09 25.86 -8.28
C ALA A 6 -8.66 26.85 -9.37
N LEU A 7 -9.59 27.25 -10.26
CA LEU A 7 -9.38 28.31 -11.26
C LEU A 7 -9.10 29.68 -10.60
N GLU A 8 -9.89 30.06 -9.60
CA GLU A 8 -9.67 31.31 -8.85
C GLU A 8 -8.28 31.35 -8.18
N ILE A 9 -7.81 30.22 -7.64
CA ILE A 9 -6.48 30.12 -7.04
C ILE A 9 -5.37 30.11 -8.09
N SER A 10 -5.57 29.44 -9.24
CA SER A 10 -4.56 29.36 -10.29
C SER A 10 -4.28 30.71 -10.94
N ASP A 11 -5.30 31.55 -11.10
CA ASP A 11 -5.15 32.93 -11.60
C ASP A 11 -4.31 33.78 -10.65
N ILE A 12 -4.47 33.61 -9.34
CA ILE A 12 -3.64 34.29 -8.32
C ILE A 12 -2.20 33.77 -8.37
N MET A 13 -2.01 32.46 -8.54
CA MET A 13 -0.70 31.82 -8.54
C MET A 13 0.04 31.92 -9.89
N GLY A 14 -0.61 32.44 -10.94
CA GLY A 14 -0.03 32.59 -12.28
C GLY A 14 0.34 31.25 -12.95
N VAL A 15 -0.38 30.18 -12.60
CA VAL A 15 -0.15 28.83 -13.14
C VAL A 15 -1.31 28.41 -14.03
N GLU A 16 -1.03 27.77 -15.16
CA GLU A 16 -2.07 27.24 -16.04
C GLU A 16 -2.73 26.01 -15.38
N PHE A 17 -4.02 26.11 -15.07
CA PHE A 17 -4.81 25.01 -14.54
C PHE A 17 -5.42 24.18 -15.68
N THR A 18 -4.95 22.95 -15.83
CA THR A 18 -5.58 21.93 -16.67
C THR A 18 -6.45 21.02 -15.80
N ALA A 19 -7.73 20.86 -16.18
CA ALA A 19 -8.78 20.23 -15.36
C ALA A 19 -8.62 18.71 -15.12
N SER A 20 -7.51 18.09 -15.52
CA SER A 20 -7.28 16.65 -15.36
C SER A 20 -6.32 16.35 -14.22
N MET A 21 -6.72 16.64 -12.97
CA MET A 21 -6.04 16.07 -11.80
C MET A 21 -6.66 14.71 -11.48
N GLU A 22 -6.09 13.66 -12.09
CA GLU A 22 -6.44 12.29 -11.71
C GLU A 22 -6.06 12.05 -10.24
N LYS A 23 -7.06 11.86 -9.39
CA LYS A 23 -6.84 11.55 -7.97
C LYS A 23 -6.01 10.27 -7.89
N LYS A 24 -4.81 10.35 -7.32
CA LYS A 24 -4.00 9.17 -6.99
C LYS A 24 -4.26 8.78 -5.55
N VAL A 25 -4.00 7.52 -5.20
CA VAL A 25 -3.99 6.99 -3.84
C VAL A 25 -2.84 6.01 -3.68
N VAL A 26 -2.37 5.86 -2.44
CA VAL A 26 -1.36 4.86 -2.13
C VAL A 26 -2.01 3.49 -2.02
N GLN A 27 -1.42 2.50 -2.69
CA GLN A 27 -1.81 1.10 -2.63
C GLN A 27 -0.63 0.25 -2.16
N VAL A 28 -0.93 -0.74 -1.33
CA VAL A 28 0.03 -1.75 -0.88
C VAL A 28 0.02 -2.91 -1.87
N HIS A 29 1.19 -3.23 -2.43
CA HIS A 29 1.44 -4.30 -3.41
C HIS A 29 1.97 -5.58 -2.73
N CYS A 30 1.38 -5.94 -1.60
CA CYS A 30 1.66 -7.20 -0.91
C CYS A 30 0.35 -7.80 -0.39
N ARG A 31 0.26 -9.13 -0.41
CA ARG A 31 -0.85 -9.88 0.21
C ARG A 31 -0.39 -11.05 1.08
N GLY A 32 0.91 -11.19 1.30
CA GLY A 32 1.49 -12.22 2.17
C GLY A 32 1.49 -11.79 3.64
N GLY A 33 0.31 -11.73 4.27
CA GLY A 33 0.17 -11.49 5.72
C GLY A 33 0.66 -12.67 6.58
N GLN A 34 0.44 -12.60 7.89
CA GLN A 34 0.68 -13.73 8.78
C GLN A 34 -0.12 -14.96 8.31
N GLY A 35 0.51 -16.13 8.35
CA GLY A 35 -0.10 -17.39 7.88
C GLY A 35 -0.19 -17.57 6.36
N ARG A 36 0.20 -16.57 5.54
CA ARG A 36 0.24 -16.70 4.07
C ARG A 36 1.62 -16.65 3.46
N SER A 37 2.57 -15.96 4.09
CA SER A 37 3.98 -15.98 3.68
C SER A 37 4.81 -16.77 4.66
N GLU A 38 5.78 -17.53 4.16
CA GLU A 38 6.82 -18.14 4.98
C GLU A 38 7.77 -17.07 5.53
N TYR A 39 8.20 -17.29 6.78
CA TYR A 39 9.13 -16.46 7.50
C TYR A 39 10.44 -17.23 7.70
N GLU A 40 11.56 -16.57 7.44
CA GLU A 40 12.90 -17.13 7.59
C GLU A 40 13.33 -17.17 9.06
N PHE A 41 12.90 -16.18 9.85
CA PHE A 41 13.16 -16.12 11.29
C PHE A 41 12.06 -15.37 12.03
N ALA A 42 11.96 -15.62 13.34
CA ALA A 42 11.12 -14.82 14.23
C ALA A 42 11.88 -13.57 14.67
N TYR A 43 11.26 -12.40 14.55
CA TYR A 43 11.83 -11.13 14.99
C TYR A 43 11.17 -10.68 16.29
N SER A 44 11.98 -10.40 17.30
CA SER A 44 11.54 -9.92 18.61
C SER A 44 12.32 -8.66 19.03
N GLY A 45 12.48 -7.72 18.11
CA GLY A 45 13.16 -6.44 18.36
C GLY A 45 12.21 -5.26 18.45
N VAL A 46 12.72 -4.07 18.11
CA VAL A 46 11.96 -2.82 18.07
C VAL A 46 10.86 -2.92 17.02
N ASN A 47 9.67 -2.41 17.35
CA ASN A 47 8.53 -2.36 16.43
C ASN A 47 8.70 -1.24 15.37
N ASP A 48 9.65 -1.44 14.45
CA ASP A 48 9.97 -0.57 13.32
C ASP A 48 10.44 -1.37 12.09
N CYS A 49 9.89 -1.05 10.92
CA CYS A 49 10.22 -1.71 9.66
C CYS A 49 11.68 -1.53 9.25
N ASN A 50 12.32 -0.37 9.51
CA ASN A 50 13.70 -0.15 9.09
C ASN A 50 14.66 -1.00 9.92
N ALA A 51 14.45 -1.06 11.23
CA ALA A 51 15.22 -1.93 12.11
C ALA A 51 15.15 -3.42 11.69
N LEU A 52 13.97 -3.90 11.29
CA LEU A 52 13.82 -5.25 10.78
C LEU A 52 14.43 -5.41 9.38
N TYR A 53 14.34 -4.41 8.51
CA TYR A 53 14.88 -4.49 7.16
C TYR A 53 16.41 -4.59 7.14
N GLU A 54 17.10 -3.95 8.09
CA GLU A 54 18.55 -4.11 8.27
C GLU A 54 18.96 -5.57 8.56
N LEU A 55 18.05 -6.37 9.14
CA LEU A 55 18.24 -7.79 9.33
C LEU A 55 17.89 -8.57 8.05
N PHE A 56 18.85 -8.65 7.13
CA PHE A 56 18.76 -9.45 5.90
C PHE A 56 17.58 -9.08 4.96
N GLY A 57 17.17 -7.80 4.93
CA GLY A 57 16.05 -7.33 4.11
C GLY A 57 14.67 -7.70 4.66
N GLY A 58 14.61 -8.10 5.94
CA GLY A 58 13.40 -8.52 6.63
C GLY A 58 13.28 -10.03 6.84
N ASN A 59 12.35 -10.39 7.71
CA ASN A 59 12.16 -11.76 8.20
C ASN A 59 11.33 -12.68 7.31
N LYS A 60 10.81 -12.19 6.18
CA LYS A 60 10.09 -13.01 5.21
C LYS A 60 11.04 -13.61 4.20
N VAL A 61 10.68 -14.79 3.68
CA VAL A 61 11.34 -15.36 2.49
C VAL A 61 11.23 -14.38 1.31
N CYS A 62 10.08 -13.69 1.19
CA CYS A 62 9.89 -12.61 0.23
C CYS A 62 10.47 -11.28 0.75
N LYS A 63 11.60 -10.86 0.18
CA LYS A 63 12.29 -9.61 0.56
C LYS A 63 11.58 -8.32 0.11
N LEU A 64 10.60 -8.43 -0.79
CA LEU A 64 9.76 -7.31 -1.25
C LEU A 64 8.43 -7.22 -0.49
N GLY A 65 8.15 -8.15 0.42
CA GLY A 65 6.90 -8.19 1.17
C GLY A 65 6.77 -7.06 2.18
N CYS A 66 5.55 -6.72 2.56
CA CYS A 66 5.34 -5.86 3.74
C CYS A 66 5.79 -6.60 5.01
N LEU A 67 6.53 -5.91 5.87
CA LEU A 67 7.09 -6.48 7.10
C LEU A 67 6.08 -6.52 8.27
N GLY A 68 5.01 -5.73 8.20
CA GLY A 68 3.92 -5.76 9.18
C GLY A 68 4.19 -5.05 10.52
N LEU A 69 5.21 -4.18 10.60
CA LEU A 69 5.54 -3.42 11.82
C LEU A 69 4.97 -1.98 11.85
N GLY A 70 4.31 -1.54 10.77
CA GLY A 70 3.49 -0.33 10.77
C GLY A 70 4.22 1.01 10.83
N SER A 71 5.49 1.11 10.41
CA SER A 71 6.17 2.42 10.29
C SER A 71 5.39 3.40 9.39
N CYS A 72 4.72 2.89 8.35
CA CYS A 72 3.82 3.67 7.49
C CYS A 72 2.58 4.24 8.23
N ILE A 73 2.05 3.51 9.22
CA ILE A 73 0.89 3.94 10.02
C ILE A 73 1.29 5.15 10.86
N LYS A 74 2.47 5.08 11.51
CA LYS A 74 2.99 6.14 12.38
C LYS A 74 3.23 7.48 11.67
N VAL A 75 3.55 7.46 10.37
CA VAL A 75 3.85 8.68 9.59
C VAL A 75 2.65 9.27 8.86
N CYS A 76 1.50 8.58 8.85
CA CYS A 76 0.33 9.03 8.10
C CYS A 76 -0.37 10.20 8.82
N PRO A 77 -0.40 11.42 8.25
CA PRO A 77 -0.94 12.59 8.95
C PRO A 77 -2.48 12.60 9.04
N VAL A 78 -3.15 11.72 8.29
CA VAL A 78 -4.61 11.65 8.16
C VAL A 78 -5.16 10.28 8.59
N GLU A 79 -4.32 9.46 9.23
CA GLU A 79 -4.70 8.15 9.76
C GLU A 79 -5.45 7.28 8.73
N ALA A 80 -4.96 7.30 7.49
CA ALA A 80 -5.54 6.55 6.37
C ALA A 80 -5.03 5.10 6.31
N ILE A 81 -4.09 4.70 7.16
CA ILE A 81 -3.43 3.39 7.11
C ILE A 81 -3.69 2.67 8.43
N ASP A 82 -4.10 1.41 8.35
CA ASP A 82 -4.33 0.57 9.53
C ASP A 82 -3.90 -0.87 9.24
N TYR A 83 -3.88 -1.72 10.26
CA TYR A 83 -3.70 -3.15 10.12
C TYR A 83 -5.02 -3.82 9.70
N ASP A 84 -4.89 -4.86 8.91
CA ASP A 84 -5.96 -5.81 8.69
C ASP A 84 -5.88 -6.97 9.68
N ARG A 85 -6.86 -7.88 9.60
CA ARG A 85 -6.99 -9.02 10.52
C ARG A 85 -5.81 -10.00 10.49
N GLU A 86 -4.92 -9.91 9.50
CA GLU A 86 -3.79 -10.83 9.30
C GLU A 86 -2.44 -10.11 9.42
N GLY A 87 -2.44 -8.93 10.05
CA GLY A 87 -1.24 -8.17 10.38
C GLY A 87 -0.56 -7.51 9.18
N LEU A 88 -1.23 -7.41 8.04
CA LEU A 88 -0.75 -6.60 6.92
C LEU A 88 -1.37 -5.20 7.02
N VAL A 89 -0.65 -4.20 6.51
CA VAL A 89 -1.18 -2.84 6.43
C VAL A 89 -2.10 -2.70 5.21
N TRP A 90 -3.18 -1.96 5.38
CA TRP A 90 -4.10 -1.55 4.31
C TRP A 90 -4.29 -0.03 4.34
N VAL A 91 -4.67 0.54 3.19
CA VAL A 91 -4.85 1.99 3.03
C VAL A 91 -6.31 2.27 2.68
N ASN A 92 -6.94 3.14 3.45
CA ASN A 92 -8.25 3.71 3.15
C ASN A 92 -8.10 4.79 2.05
N LYS A 93 -8.64 4.50 0.87
CA LYS A 93 -8.54 5.37 -0.31
C LYS A 93 -9.30 6.69 -0.17
N GLU A 94 -10.35 6.73 0.63
CA GLU A 94 -11.17 7.92 0.85
C GLU A 94 -10.42 8.93 1.70
N LYS A 95 -9.73 8.46 2.75
CA LYS A 95 -8.91 9.30 3.64
C LYS A 95 -7.55 9.66 3.05
N CYS A 96 -7.03 8.87 2.11
CA CYS A 96 -5.70 9.08 1.57
C CYS A 96 -5.58 10.38 0.77
N ILE A 97 -4.70 11.27 1.22
CA ILE A 97 -4.39 12.55 0.57
C ILE A 97 -3.16 12.49 -0.37
N SER A 98 -2.63 11.29 -0.60
CA SER A 98 -1.48 11.08 -1.52
C SER A 98 -0.23 11.88 -1.22
N CYS A 99 0.05 12.10 0.07
CA CYS A 99 1.23 12.84 0.53
C CYS A 99 2.57 12.09 0.39
N GLY A 100 2.58 10.79 0.07
CA GLY A 100 3.80 10.02 -0.19
C GLY A 100 4.64 9.59 1.02
N LYS A 101 4.42 10.14 2.23
CA LYS A 101 5.22 9.83 3.43
C LYS A 101 5.33 8.33 3.76
N CYS A 102 4.24 7.58 3.55
CA CYS A 102 4.24 6.14 3.78
C CYS A 102 5.07 5.34 2.76
N ILE A 103 5.27 5.87 1.55
CA ILE A 103 6.14 5.31 0.52
C ILE A 103 7.59 5.54 0.93
N GLU A 104 7.93 6.77 1.33
CA GLU A 104 9.28 7.15 1.75
C GLU A 104 9.80 6.33 2.93
N VAL A 105 8.95 6.07 3.93
CA VAL A 105 9.35 5.30 5.13
C VAL A 105 9.35 3.79 4.91
N CYS A 106 8.86 3.29 3.76
CA CYS A 106 8.73 1.85 3.53
C CYS A 106 10.03 1.28 2.94
N PRO A 107 10.84 0.52 3.71
CA PRO A 107 12.14 0.07 3.22
C PRO A 107 12.04 -1.01 2.13
N THR A 108 10.90 -1.71 2.03
CA THR A 108 10.69 -2.74 1.00
C THR A 108 10.12 -2.19 -0.31
N GLY A 109 9.75 -0.90 -0.36
CA GLY A 109 9.21 -0.26 -1.56
C GLY A 109 7.86 -0.82 -2.02
N VAL A 110 7.10 -1.47 -1.14
CA VAL A 110 5.87 -2.20 -1.52
C VAL A 110 4.63 -1.30 -1.65
N MET A 111 4.77 0.00 -1.40
CA MET A 111 3.68 0.97 -1.53
C MET A 111 3.91 1.84 -2.76
N LEU A 112 2.89 1.95 -3.63
CA LEU A 112 2.97 2.76 -4.84
C LEU A 112 1.74 3.66 -4.96
N LEU A 113 1.90 4.78 -5.65
CA LEU A 113 0.79 5.63 -6.06
C LEU A 113 0.10 4.99 -7.27
N VAL A 114 -1.20 4.78 -7.14
CA VAL A 114 -2.07 4.28 -8.21
C VAL A 114 -3.21 5.27 -8.45
N PRO A 115 -3.77 5.34 -9.67
CA PRO A 115 -4.99 6.09 -9.92
C PRO A 115 -6.13 5.59 -9.03
N TYR A 116 -6.96 6.51 -8.52
CA TYR A 116 -8.11 6.18 -7.67
C TYR A 116 -9.11 5.27 -8.40
N GLU A 117 -9.35 5.57 -9.68
CA GLU A 117 -10.31 4.90 -10.57
C GLU A 117 -9.70 3.73 -11.36
N ALA A 118 -8.53 3.22 -10.97
CA ALA A 118 -7.93 2.08 -11.66
C ALA A 118 -8.79 0.81 -11.51
N ASP A 119 -9.25 0.25 -12.63
CA ASP A 119 -10.06 -0.97 -12.69
C ASP A 119 -9.29 -2.21 -12.20
N TYR A 120 -8.00 -2.29 -12.54
CA TYR A 120 -7.13 -3.39 -12.21
C TYR A 120 -5.85 -2.88 -11.54
N ILE A 121 -5.46 -3.55 -10.46
CA ILE A 121 -4.22 -3.25 -9.74
C ILE A 121 -3.49 -4.56 -9.46
N VAL A 122 -2.21 -4.59 -9.81
CA VAL A 122 -1.35 -5.74 -9.51
C VAL A 122 -1.15 -5.83 -8.00
N ALA A 123 -1.65 -6.88 -7.35
CA ALA A 123 -1.62 -6.99 -5.89
C ALA A 123 -0.24 -7.37 -5.29
N CYS A 124 0.72 -7.77 -6.13
CA CYS A 124 2.01 -8.31 -5.71
C CYS A 124 3.17 -7.61 -6.45
N SER A 125 4.14 -7.07 -5.71
CA SER A 125 5.36 -6.45 -6.25
C SER A 125 6.52 -7.43 -6.47
N SER A 126 6.37 -8.71 -6.11
CA SER A 126 7.45 -9.68 -6.18
C SER A 126 7.98 -9.84 -7.61
N THR A 127 9.30 -9.69 -7.77
CA THR A 127 10.00 -9.89 -9.04
C THR A 127 10.38 -11.35 -9.30
N ASP A 128 10.25 -12.22 -8.29
CA ASP A 128 10.40 -13.66 -8.46
C ASP A 128 9.37 -14.25 -9.43
N LYS A 129 9.76 -15.30 -10.15
CA LYS A 129 8.82 -16.09 -10.98
C LYS A 129 7.66 -16.60 -10.14
N GLY A 130 6.43 -16.48 -10.63
CA GLY A 130 5.22 -16.88 -9.89
C GLY A 130 5.24 -18.33 -9.38
N ALA A 131 5.85 -19.27 -10.11
CA ALA A 131 6.03 -20.65 -9.67
C ALA A 131 6.92 -20.78 -8.41
N LYS A 132 7.89 -19.88 -8.24
CA LYS A 132 8.74 -19.79 -7.03
C LYS A 132 7.97 -19.12 -5.91
N VAL A 133 7.27 -18.01 -6.19
CA VAL A 133 6.47 -17.26 -5.21
C VAL A 133 5.43 -18.16 -4.55
N ARG A 134 4.72 -18.98 -5.35
CA ARG A 134 3.68 -19.90 -4.86
C ARG A 134 4.18 -20.97 -3.89
N LYS A 135 5.50 -21.22 -3.82
CA LYS A 135 6.08 -22.17 -2.85
C LYS A 135 6.12 -21.59 -1.44
N TYR A 136 6.42 -20.30 -1.32
CA TYR A 136 6.60 -19.63 -0.02
C TYR A 136 5.50 -18.61 0.31
N CYS A 137 4.59 -18.32 -0.61
CA CYS A 137 3.55 -17.30 -0.45
C CYS A 137 2.23 -17.72 -1.12
N SER A 138 1.19 -17.87 -0.30
CA SER A 138 -0.20 -18.07 -0.72
C SER A 138 -1.02 -16.77 -0.77
N GLY A 139 -0.34 -15.61 -0.79
CA GLY A 139 -0.99 -14.29 -0.83
C GLY A 139 -1.93 -14.08 -2.02
N LYS A 140 -1.78 -14.87 -3.10
CA LYS A 140 -2.70 -14.88 -4.26
C LYS A 140 -4.11 -15.33 -3.92
N ASP A 141 -4.33 -16.02 -2.81
CA ASP A 141 -5.65 -16.52 -2.40
C ASP A 141 -6.36 -15.51 -1.49
N ARG A 142 -5.69 -14.40 -1.18
CA ARG A 142 -6.23 -13.33 -0.35
C ARG A 142 -7.02 -12.36 -1.23
N PRO A 143 -8.32 -12.14 -0.97
CA PRO A 143 -9.08 -11.15 -1.70
C PRO A 143 -8.48 -9.76 -1.49
N VAL A 144 -8.49 -8.95 -2.54
CA VAL A 144 -8.08 -7.55 -2.46
C VAL A 144 -9.18 -6.80 -1.71
N PRO A 145 -8.93 -6.21 -0.52
CA PRO A 145 -9.85 -5.25 0.04
C PRO A 145 -9.81 -4.01 -0.86
N TYR A 146 -10.76 -3.92 -1.78
CA TYR A 146 -11.12 -2.67 -2.42
C TYR A 146 -12.31 -2.12 -1.62
N THR A 147 -12.15 -0.97 -0.98
CA THR A 147 -13.31 -0.21 -0.51
C THR A 147 -14.02 0.30 -1.77
N GLY A 148 -15.18 -0.28 -2.08
CA GLY A 148 -16.14 0.39 -2.96
C GLY A 148 -16.55 1.73 -2.36
N MET A 149 -17.22 2.59 -3.16
CA MET A 149 -17.69 3.93 -2.76
C MET A 149 -18.69 3.94 -1.57
N ASP A 150 -18.97 2.77 -1.00
CA ASP A 150 -19.94 2.48 0.06
C ASP A 150 -19.28 1.88 1.32
N GLY A 151 -17.95 1.79 1.37
CA GLY A 151 -17.22 1.22 2.50
C GLY A 151 -17.42 -0.29 2.70
N THR A 152 -18.05 -0.99 1.75
CA THR A 152 -18.09 -2.45 1.76
C THR A 152 -16.82 -3.04 1.15
N ALA A 153 -16.34 -4.14 1.72
CA ALA A 153 -15.23 -4.90 1.17
C ALA A 153 -15.70 -5.59 -0.12
N VAL A 154 -15.39 -4.99 -1.28
CA VAL A 154 -15.70 -5.61 -2.56
C VAL A 154 -14.60 -6.61 -2.89
N HIS A 155 -15.00 -7.87 -3.03
CA HIS A 155 -14.13 -8.96 -3.48
C HIS A 155 -13.91 -8.82 -4.99
N ILE A 156 -12.76 -8.30 -5.41
CA ILE A 156 -12.36 -8.37 -6.82
C ILE A 156 -11.73 -9.76 -7.05
N PRO A 157 -12.24 -10.56 -8.01
CA PRO A 157 -11.62 -11.82 -8.38
C PRO A 157 -10.23 -11.55 -8.96
N ILE A 158 -9.25 -12.30 -8.47
CA ILE A 158 -7.87 -12.23 -8.93
C ILE A 158 -7.82 -13.03 -10.24
N THR A 159 -7.75 -12.34 -11.38
CA THR A 159 -7.24 -12.95 -12.61
C THR A 159 -5.73 -12.97 -12.62
#